data_AF-A0A4Y2TT90-F1
#
_entry.id   AF-A0A4Y2TT90-F1
#
_cell.length_a   1.000
_cell.length_b   1.000
_cell.length_c   1.000
_cell.angle_alpha   90.00
_cell.angle_beta   90.00
_cell.angle_gamma   90.00
#
_symmetry.space_group_name_H-M   'P 1'
#
loop_
_entity.id
_entity.type
_entity.pdbx_description
1 polymer ?
#
loop_
_entity_poly.entity_id
_entity_poly.type
_entity_poly.pdbx_seq_one_letter_code
_entity_poly.pdbx_strand_id
1 'polypeptide(L)'
;MVVRLRGFHLLMPFMGIIGTIMAGSGLKELLTIIYAENSVKKIMNGPAYSRAVRAHVSVPLVLAKLIWESVDLSEVMLENTLNNMDTSVVLNIEENELLRVVSTKFRQALHTLESRGPTTKLWVQYFSMVTLIKQFIEADKMGNWTLHLTTAQKILPFFHAVGHFYAKCAHLYFQDM
;
A
#
# COMPACT_ATOMS: atom_id res chain seq x y z
N MET A 1 15.60 23.24 13.29
CA MET A 1 14.70 22.20 13.84
C MET A 1 13.73 21.83 12.75
N VAL A 2 13.79 20.59 12.25
CA VAL A 2 12.92 20.14 11.17
C VAL A 2 11.63 19.60 11.79
N VAL A 3 10.50 20.26 11.56
CA VAL A 3 9.20 19.83 12.10
C VAL A 3 8.77 18.57 11.35
N ARG A 4 8.73 17.40 11.99
CA ARG A 4 8.30 16.15 11.36
C ARG A 4 6.79 15.99 11.44
N LEU A 5 6.14 15.78 10.29
CA LEU A 5 4.72 15.45 10.27
C LEU A 5 4.58 14.02 10.82
N ARG A 6 4.18 13.89 12.09
CA ARG A 6 4.05 12.59 12.76
C ARG A 6 3.13 11.68 11.96
N GLY A 7 3.54 10.43 11.74
CA GLY A 7 2.84 9.52 10.83
C GLY A 7 1.37 9.27 11.10
N PHE A 8 0.94 9.42 12.36
CA PHE A 8 -0.46 9.36 12.71
C PHE A 8 -1.31 10.41 11.97
N HIS A 9 -0.82 11.64 11.85
CA HIS A 9 -1.57 12.75 11.26
C HIS A 9 -1.63 12.70 9.74
N LEU A 10 -0.68 12.04 9.06
CA LEU A 10 -0.77 11.81 7.62
C LEU A 10 -1.56 10.54 7.29
N LEU A 11 -1.24 9.43 7.96
CA LEU A 11 -1.80 8.12 7.61
C LEU A 11 -3.26 7.96 8.04
N MET A 12 -3.67 8.53 9.18
CA MET A 12 -5.08 8.47 9.59
C MET A 12 -6.03 9.04 8.52
N PRO A 13 -5.86 10.30 8.08
CA PRO A 13 -6.74 10.85 7.06
C PRO A 13 -6.51 10.20 5.69
N PHE A 14 -5.30 9.72 5.39
CA PHE A 14 -5.05 8.97 4.16
C PHE A 14 -5.84 7.64 4.10
N MET A 15 -5.91 6.89 5.20
CA MET A 15 -6.77 5.70 5.29
C MET A 15 -8.25 6.06 5.12
N GLY A 16 -8.68 7.20 5.66
CA GLY A 16 -10.03 7.73 5.39
C GLY A 16 -10.29 7.99 3.90
N ILE A 17 -9.31 8.57 3.21
CA ILE A 17 -9.37 8.81 1.76
C ILE A 17 -9.41 7.52 0.97
N ILE A 18 -8.64 6.51 1.37
CA ILE A 18 -8.73 5.17 0.76
C ILE A 18 -10.17 4.66 0.89
N GLY A 19 -10.81 4.79 2.06
CA GLY A 19 -12.20 4.41 2.25
C GLY A 19 -13.16 5.16 1.33
N THR A 20 -12.96 6.47 1.16
CA THR A 20 -13.75 7.30 0.22
C THR A 20 -13.55 6.87 -1.24
N ILE A 21 -12.31 6.67 -1.68
CA ILE A 21 -11.98 6.23 -3.05
C ILE A 21 -12.56 4.83 -3.33
N MET A 22 -12.52 3.95 -2.34
CA MET A 22 -13.01 2.58 -2.44
C MET A 22 -14.50 2.44 -2.12
N ALA A 23 -15.25 3.53 -1.98
CA ALA A 23 -16.69 3.47 -1.75
C ALA A 23 -17.39 2.74 -2.91
N GLY A 24 -18.24 1.76 -2.59
CA GLY A 24 -18.94 0.94 -3.58
C GLY A 24 -18.10 -0.12 -4.30
N SER A 25 -16.81 -0.27 -3.98
CA SER A 25 -15.92 -1.25 -4.62
C SER A 25 -16.08 -2.70 -4.13
N GLY A 26 -16.82 -2.93 -3.03
CA GLY A 26 -16.84 -4.21 -2.31
C GLY A 26 -15.85 -4.28 -1.13
N LEU A 27 -14.98 -3.28 -0.93
CA LEU A 27 -14.01 -3.28 0.17
C LEU A 27 -14.67 -3.31 1.55
N LYS A 28 -15.78 -2.56 1.74
CA LYS A 28 -16.51 -2.54 3.02
C LYS A 28 -17.08 -3.93 3.33
N GLU A 29 -17.67 -4.56 2.33
CA GLU A 29 -18.28 -5.88 2.40
C GLU A 29 -17.21 -6.92 2.74
N LEU A 30 -16.07 -6.87 2.04
CA LEU A 30 -14.90 -7.72 2.32
C LEU A 30 -14.42 -7.57 3.77
N LEU A 31 -14.25 -6.33 4.25
CA LEU A 31 -13.78 -6.09 5.62
C LEU A 31 -14.81 -6.50 6.68
N THR A 32 -16.10 -6.52 6.34
CA THR A 32 -17.17 -6.95 7.24
C THR A 32 -17.16 -8.46 7.50
N ILE A 33 -16.48 -9.24 6.65
CA ILE A 33 -16.23 -10.68 6.90
C ILE A 33 -15.33 -10.88 8.13
N ILE A 34 -14.41 -9.93 8.38
CA ILE A 34 -13.37 -10.05 9.42
C ILE A 34 -13.71 -9.21 10.66
N TYR A 35 -14.32 -8.04 10.45
CA TYR A 35 -14.58 -7.06 11.50
C TYR A 35 -16.07 -6.75 11.60
N ALA A 36 -16.55 -6.51 12.83
CA ALA A 36 -17.92 -6.02 13.05
C ALA A 36 -18.18 -4.71 12.27
N GLU A 37 -19.39 -4.52 11.75
CA GLU A 37 -19.74 -3.42 10.84
C GLU A 37 -19.38 -2.03 11.40
N ASN A 38 -19.63 -1.80 12.69
CA ASN A 38 -19.27 -0.55 13.37
C ASN A 38 -17.75 -0.31 13.44
N SER A 39 -16.96 -1.38 13.46
CA SER A 39 -15.50 -1.30 13.34
C SER A 39 -15.08 -0.98 11.91
N VAL A 40 -15.71 -1.60 10.91
CA VAL A 40 -15.43 -1.32 9.49
C VAL A 40 -15.71 0.15 9.16
N LYS A 41 -16.80 0.74 9.67
CA LYS A 41 -17.07 2.19 9.52
C LYS A 41 -15.90 3.05 10.03
N LYS A 42 -15.32 2.71 11.18
CA LYS A 42 -14.17 3.43 11.75
C LYS A 42 -12.84 3.13 11.05
N ILE A 43 -12.72 1.97 10.41
CA ILE A 43 -11.56 1.59 9.57
C ILE A 43 -11.59 2.40 8.27
N MET A 44 -12.72 2.37 7.57
CA MET A 44 -12.93 3.08 6.30
C MET A 44 -12.80 4.59 6.46
N ASN A 45 -13.16 5.15 7.62
CA ASN A 45 -12.99 6.59 7.88
C ASN A 45 -11.59 6.97 8.40
N GLY A 46 -10.75 5.99 8.78
CA GLY A 46 -9.42 6.20 9.33
C GLY A 46 -9.23 6.36 10.86
N PRO A 47 -10.20 6.81 11.71
CA PRO A 47 -9.89 7.18 13.10
C PRO A 47 -9.51 6.00 13.99
N ALA A 48 -9.89 4.77 13.62
CA ALA A 48 -9.43 3.58 14.33
C ALA A 48 -8.03 3.14 13.88
N TYR A 49 -7.03 4.02 14.00
CA TYR A 49 -5.69 3.89 13.40
C TYR A 49 -5.12 2.47 13.38
N SER A 50 -4.89 1.85 14.55
CA SER A 50 -4.27 0.51 14.61
C SER A 50 -5.11 -0.58 13.93
N ARG A 51 -6.45 -0.47 13.98
CA ARG A 51 -7.34 -1.39 13.29
C ARG A 51 -7.37 -1.11 11.79
N ALA A 52 -7.37 0.17 11.40
CA ALA A 52 -7.38 0.59 10.01
C ALA A 52 -6.10 0.15 9.29
N VAL A 53 -4.93 0.35 9.91
CA VAL A 53 -3.65 -0.15 9.38
C VAL A 53 -3.70 -1.65 9.19
N ARG A 54 -4.11 -2.43 10.21
CA ARG A 54 -4.18 -3.89 10.08
C ARG A 54 -5.13 -4.32 8.97
N ALA A 55 -6.35 -3.79 8.95
CA ALA A 55 -7.36 -4.13 7.96
C ALA A 55 -6.89 -3.81 6.54
N HIS A 56 -6.39 -2.60 6.31
CA HIS A 56 -5.90 -2.20 4.99
C HIS A 56 -4.69 -3.03 4.56
N VAL A 57 -3.73 -3.31 5.44
CA VAL A 57 -2.52 -4.09 5.11
C VAL A 57 -2.82 -5.57 4.84
N SER A 58 -3.87 -6.14 5.42
CA SER A 58 -4.26 -7.54 5.17
C SER A 58 -4.87 -7.76 3.78
N VAL A 59 -5.61 -6.80 3.22
CA VAL A 59 -6.30 -6.99 1.94
C VAL A 59 -5.33 -7.18 0.75
N PRO A 60 -4.25 -6.40 0.59
CA PRO A 60 -3.25 -6.63 -0.45
C PRO A 60 -2.58 -7.99 -0.40
N LEU A 61 -2.51 -8.66 0.77
CA LEU A 61 -1.96 -10.02 0.83
C LEU A 61 -2.84 -11.00 0.05
N VAL A 62 -4.15 -10.90 0.24
CA VAL A 62 -5.13 -11.72 -0.49
C VAL A 62 -5.12 -11.36 -1.97
N LEU A 63 -5.07 -10.06 -2.31
CA LEU A 63 -4.94 -9.62 -3.70
C LEU A 63 -3.65 -10.14 -4.35
N ALA A 64 -2.51 -10.04 -3.65
CA ALA A 64 -1.23 -10.54 -4.16
C ALA A 64 -1.30 -12.04 -4.45
N LYS A 65 -1.94 -12.82 -3.57
CA LYS A 65 -2.16 -14.25 -3.79
C LYS A 65 -2.97 -14.51 -5.08
N LEU A 66 -4.09 -13.80 -5.25
CA LEU A 66 -4.92 -13.93 -6.46
C LEU A 66 -4.17 -13.49 -7.73
N ILE A 67 -3.34 -12.45 -7.63
CA ILE A 67 -2.50 -11.99 -8.75
C ILE A 67 -1.49 -13.09 -9.09
N TRP A 68 -0.84 -13.70 -8.09
CA TRP A 68 0.14 -14.76 -8.31
C TRP A 68 -0.45 -16.01 -8.98
N GLU A 69 -1.70 -16.36 -8.70
CA GLU A 69 -2.41 -17.44 -9.39
C GLU A 69 -2.55 -17.18 -10.90
N SER A 70 -2.47 -15.91 -11.35
CA SER A 70 -2.48 -15.54 -12.77
C SER A 70 -1.10 -15.42 -13.42
N VAL A 71 -0.02 -15.57 -12.64
CA VAL A 71 1.35 -15.45 -13.15
C VAL A 71 1.92 -16.84 -13.43
N ASP A 72 2.35 -17.05 -14.66
CA ASP A 72 3.11 -18.24 -15.01
C ASP A 72 4.56 -18.13 -14.50
N LEU A 73 4.87 -18.94 -13.48
CA LEU A 73 6.20 -19.06 -12.89
C LEU A 73 6.95 -20.31 -13.40
N SER A 74 6.37 -21.10 -14.32
CA SER A 74 6.97 -22.36 -14.80
C SER A 74 8.34 -22.19 -15.47
N GLU A 75 8.61 -21.03 -16.09
CA GLU A 75 9.92 -20.70 -16.66
C GLU A 75 10.97 -20.27 -15.61
N VAL A 76 10.55 -19.92 -14.39
CA VAL A 76 11.47 -19.52 -13.32
C VAL A 76 11.93 -20.81 -12.65
N MET A 77 13.24 -21.03 -12.47
CA MET A 77 13.83 -22.12 -11.68
C MET A 77 13.44 -22.03 -10.18
N LEU A 78 12.16 -22.00 -9.87
CA LEU A 78 11.61 -21.59 -8.59
C LEU A 78 11.87 -22.64 -7.51
N GLU A 79 11.77 -23.93 -7.84
CA GLU A 79 11.91 -25.03 -6.89
C GLU A 79 13.34 -25.17 -6.34
N ASN A 80 14.36 -25.06 -7.18
CA ASN A 80 15.74 -25.24 -6.73
C ASN A 80 16.26 -24.03 -5.93
N THR A 81 15.70 -22.84 -6.13
CA THR A 81 16.17 -21.61 -5.48
C THR A 81 15.38 -21.24 -4.24
N LEU A 82 14.07 -21.51 -4.17
CA LEU A 82 13.28 -21.34 -2.93
C LEU A 82 13.83 -22.21 -1.80
N ASN A 83 14.31 -23.43 -2.13
CA ASN A 83 14.94 -24.33 -1.17
C ASN A 83 16.31 -23.82 -0.65
N ASN A 84 16.92 -22.84 -1.34
CA ASN A 84 18.19 -22.21 -0.97
C ASN A 84 18.02 -20.80 -0.37
N MET A 85 16.79 -20.29 -0.24
CA MET A 85 16.54 -19.01 0.40
C MET A 85 16.66 -19.16 1.91
N ASP A 86 17.74 -18.61 2.47
CA ASP A 86 17.87 -18.46 3.91
C ASP A 86 16.84 -17.45 4.42
N THR A 87 15.83 -17.95 5.14
CA THR A 87 14.77 -17.13 5.74
C THR A 87 15.27 -16.19 6.85
N SER A 88 16.53 -16.34 7.29
CA SER A 88 17.17 -15.45 8.25
C SER A 88 17.82 -14.21 7.62
N VAL A 89 17.99 -14.19 6.29
CA VAL A 89 18.61 -13.08 5.57
C VAL A 89 17.56 -12.18 4.93
N VAL A 90 17.65 -10.87 5.16
CA VAL A 90 16.86 -9.88 4.43
C VAL A 90 17.40 -9.80 3.01
N LEU A 91 16.72 -10.44 2.07
CA LEU A 91 17.13 -10.44 0.67
C LEU A 91 16.88 -9.07 0.04
N ASN A 92 17.92 -8.47 -0.55
CA ASN A 92 17.79 -7.29 -1.38
C ASN A 92 17.34 -7.69 -2.79
N ILE A 93 16.27 -7.08 -3.29
CA ILE A 93 15.74 -7.32 -4.64
C ILE A 93 16.81 -6.96 -5.69
N GLU A 94 17.64 -5.95 -5.46
CA GLU A 94 18.64 -5.50 -6.44
C GLU A 94 19.79 -6.49 -6.61
N GLU A 95 20.12 -7.22 -5.54
CA GLU A 95 21.25 -8.15 -5.47
C GLU A 95 20.87 -9.58 -5.89
N ASN A 96 19.57 -9.89 -5.98
CA ASN A 96 19.08 -11.21 -6.28
C ASN A 96 18.33 -11.25 -7.62
N GLU A 97 18.94 -11.87 -8.63
CA GLU A 97 18.39 -11.98 -9.99
C GLU A 97 16.99 -12.61 -9.99
N LEU A 98 16.75 -13.65 -9.19
CA LEU A 98 15.44 -14.28 -9.10
C LEU A 98 14.39 -13.35 -8.50
N LEU A 99 14.71 -12.59 -7.46
CA LEU A 99 13.79 -11.57 -6.93
C LEU A 99 13.50 -10.47 -7.96
N ARG A 100 14.46 -10.11 -8.82
CA ARG A 100 14.23 -9.18 -9.93
C ARG A 100 13.25 -9.77 -10.95
N VAL A 101 13.43 -11.03 -11.34
CA VAL A 101 12.54 -11.73 -12.29
C VAL A 101 11.13 -11.83 -11.71
N VAL A 102 11.00 -12.30 -10.46
CA VAL A 102 9.72 -12.43 -9.76
C VAL A 102 9.04 -11.07 -9.62
N SER A 103 9.76 -10.03 -9.17
CA SER A 103 9.24 -8.67 -9.07
C SER A 103 8.78 -8.11 -10.43
N THR A 104 9.51 -8.42 -11.50
CA THR A 104 9.16 -8.00 -12.86
C THR A 104 7.89 -8.69 -13.34
N LYS A 105 7.76 -10.01 -13.18
CA LYS A 105 6.55 -10.77 -13.52
C LYS A 105 5.33 -10.27 -12.73
N PHE A 106 5.50 -9.99 -11.43
CA PHE A 106 4.41 -9.41 -10.62
C PHE A 106 3.96 -8.05 -11.14
N ARG A 107 4.92 -7.17 -11.48
CA ARG A 107 4.61 -5.84 -12.01
C ARG A 107 3.90 -5.90 -13.36
N GLN A 108 4.31 -6.83 -14.23
CA GLN A 108 3.62 -7.09 -15.49
C GLN A 108 2.18 -7.55 -15.26
N ALA A 109 1.96 -8.46 -14.30
CA ALA A 109 0.63 -8.92 -13.95
C ALA A 109 -0.27 -7.78 -13.44
N LEU A 110 0.26 -6.89 -12.59
CA LEU A 110 -0.46 -5.68 -12.15
C LEU A 110 -0.87 -4.81 -13.33
N HIS A 111 0.04 -4.54 -14.28
CA HIS A 111 -0.25 -3.75 -15.47
C HIS A 111 -1.31 -4.40 -16.37
N THR A 112 -1.23 -5.73 -16.55
CA THR A 112 -2.24 -6.50 -17.29
C THR A 112 -3.60 -6.46 -16.59
N LEU A 113 -3.65 -6.40 -15.25
CA LEU A 113 -4.91 -6.24 -14.53
C LEU A 113 -5.49 -4.84 -14.68
N GLU A 114 -4.66 -3.80 -14.60
CA GLU A 114 -5.12 -2.40 -14.79
C GLU A 114 -5.80 -2.19 -16.16
N SER A 115 -5.34 -2.88 -17.21
CA SER A 115 -5.91 -2.75 -18.55
C SER A 115 -7.25 -3.49 -18.76
N ARG A 116 -7.66 -4.38 -17.83
CA ARG A 116 -8.90 -5.17 -17.96
C ARG A 116 -10.17 -4.36 -17.75
N GLY A 117 -10.11 -3.25 -17.03
CA GLY A 117 -11.28 -2.38 -16.84
C GLY A 117 -11.20 -1.47 -15.62
N PRO A 118 -12.23 -0.63 -15.41
CA PRO A 118 -12.25 0.36 -14.33
C PRO A 118 -12.14 -0.27 -12.94
N THR A 119 -12.83 -1.39 -12.71
CA THR A 119 -12.83 -2.08 -11.42
C THR A 119 -11.45 -2.63 -11.06
N THR A 120 -10.78 -3.32 -11.99
CA THR A 120 -9.44 -3.87 -11.73
C THR A 120 -8.42 -2.76 -11.55
N LYS A 121 -8.51 -1.67 -12.32
CA LYS A 121 -7.70 -0.47 -12.13
C LYS A 121 -7.86 0.13 -10.73
N LEU A 122 -9.09 0.22 -10.22
CA LEU A 122 -9.36 0.70 -8.86
C LEU A 122 -8.71 -0.20 -7.79
N TRP A 123 -8.78 -1.53 -7.95
CA TRP A 123 -8.15 -2.47 -7.01
C TRP A 123 -6.61 -2.45 -7.06
N VAL A 124 -6.00 -2.21 -8.23
CA VAL A 124 -4.54 -1.99 -8.32
C VAL A 124 -4.14 -0.63 -7.72
N GLN A 125 -4.95 0.41 -7.91
CA GLN A 125 -4.77 1.69 -7.22
C GLN A 125 -4.85 1.50 -5.69
N TYR A 126 -5.80 0.70 -5.20
CA TYR A 126 -5.88 0.32 -3.78
C TYR A 126 -4.62 -0.36 -3.28
N PHE A 127 -4.11 -1.35 -4.03
CA PHE A 127 -2.85 -2.03 -3.72
C PHE A 127 -1.69 -1.02 -3.59
N SER A 128 -1.62 -0.05 -4.51
CA SER A 128 -0.63 1.03 -4.50
C SER A 128 -0.79 1.95 -3.29
N MET A 129 -2.03 2.36 -2.96
CA MET A 129 -2.31 3.21 -1.78
C MET A 129 -1.90 2.52 -0.48
N VAL A 130 -2.19 1.22 -0.31
CA VAL A 130 -1.76 0.49 0.88
C VAL A 130 -0.24 0.28 0.91
N THR A 131 0.41 0.14 -0.25
CA THR A 131 1.87 0.11 -0.32
C THR A 131 2.48 1.41 0.21
N LEU A 132 1.89 2.56 -0.09
CA LEU A 132 2.32 3.86 0.49
C LEU A 132 2.15 3.89 2.02
N ILE A 133 1.09 3.30 2.58
CA ILE A 133 0.95 3.15 4.04
C ILE A 133 2.13 2.38 4.62
N LYS A 134 2.49 1.23 4.01
CA LYS A 134 3.59 0.38 4.47
C LYS A 134 4.93 1.13 4.40
N GLN A 135 5.23 1.77 3.27
CA GLN A 135 6.46 2.54 3.05
C GLN A 135 6.58 3.70 4.03
N PHE A 136 5.47 4.37 4.34
CA PHE A 136 5.48 5.46 5.30
C PHE A 136 5.78 4.96 6.72
N ILE A 137 5.15 3.84 7.14
CA ILE A 137 5.41 3.21 8.45
C ILE A 137 6.87 2.74 8.54
N GLU A 138 7.40 2.15 7.47
CA GLU A 138 8.79 1.71 7.37
C GLU A 138 9.75 2.91 7.52
N ALA A 139 9.56 3.95 6.72
CA ALA A 139 10.34 5.18 6.82
C ALA A 139 10.31 5.76 8.23
N ASP A 140 9.12 5.76 8.86
CA ASP A 140 8.96 6.32 10.18
C ASP A 140 9.70 5.54 11.26
N LYS A 141 9.69 4.20 11.17
CA LYS A 141 10.37 3.27 12.09
C LYS A 141 11.89 3.26 11.90
N MET A 142 12.36 3.38 10.66
CA MET A 142 13.79 3.35 10.33
C MET A 142 14.45 4.73 10.43
N GLY A 143 13.66 5.80 10.58
CA GLY A 143 14.18 7.17 10.50
C GLY A 143 14.68 7.54 9.10
N ASN A 144 14.25 6.83 8.05
CA ASN A 144 14.66 7.10 6.68
C ASN A 144 13.93 8.33 6.13
N TRP A 145 14.62 9.46 6.15
CA TRP A 145 14.03 10.75 5.78
C TRP A 145 13.64 10.86 4.31
N THR A 146 14.51 10.36 3.42
CA THR A 146 14.26 10.34 1.98
C THR A 146 13.01 9.53 1.64
N LEU A 147 12.86 8.34 2.24
CA LEU A 147 11.67 7.51 2.04
C LEU A 147 10.42 8.17 2.63
N HIS A 148 10.53 8.86 3.77
CA HIS A 148 9.42 9.58 4.38
C HIS A 148 8.90 10.68 3.47
N LEU A 149 9.78 11.58 2.98
CA LEU A 149 9.40 12.69 2.11
C LEU A 149 8.83 12.21 0.77
N THR A 150 9.52 11.26 0.13
CA THR A 150 9.06 10.71 -1.17
C THR A 150 7.71 10.00 -1.05
N THR A 151 7.48 9.28 0.05
CA THR A 151 6.18 8.62 0.30
C THR A 151 5.09 9.65 0.59
N ALA A 152 5.36 10.66 1.42
CA ALA A 152 4.42 11.74 1.70
C ALA A 152 4.02 12.50 0.42
N GLN A 153 4.98 12.73 -0.50
CA GLN A 153 4.74 13.39 -1.77
C GLN A 153 3.85 12.55 -2.69
N LYS A 154 3.99 11.22 -2.67
CA LYS A 154 3.12 10.30 -3.40
C LYS A 154 1.71 10.19 -2.82
N ILE A 155 1.53 10.50 -1.53
CA ILE A 155 0.21 10.52 -0.88
C ILE A 155 -0.58 11.79 -1.24
N LEU A 156 0.11 12.93 -1.45
CA LEU A 156 -0.50 14.23 -1.72
C LEU A 156 -1.59 14.26 -2.80
N PRO A 157 -1.41 13.66 -3.99
CA PRO A 157 -2.43 13.66 -5.04
C PRO A 157 -3.79 13.10 -4.58
N PHE A 158 -3.79 12.14 -3.65
CA PHE A 158 -5.01 11.59 -3.09
C PHE A 158 -5.72 12.57 -2.15
N PHE A 159 -4.96 13.36 -1.38
CA PHE A 159 -5.53 14.46 -0.59
C PHE A 159 -6.17 15.53 -1.48
N HIS A 160 -5.53 15.87 -2.61
CA HIS A 160 -6.10 16.79 -3.59
C HIS A 160 -7.38 16.25 -4.23
N ALA A 161 -7.38 14.97 -4.63
CA ALA A 161 -8.53 14.36 -5.30
C ALA A 161 -9.81 14.40 -4.46
N VAL A 162 -9.68 14.30 -3.13
CA VAL A 162 -10.84 14.33 -2.19
C VAL A 162 -11.04 15.73 -1.57
N GLY A 163 -10.23 16.73 -1.94
CA GLY A 163 -10.35 18.10 -1.40
C GLY A 163 -10.06 18.19 0.10
N HIS A 164 -9.22 17.30 0.63
CA HIS A 164 -8.98 17.20 2.06
C HIS A 164 -7.98 18.27 2.55
N PHE A 165 -8.23 18.85 3.73
CA PHE A 165 -7.42 19.95 4.29
C PHE A 165 -5.93 19.64 4.41
N TYR A 166 -5.57 18.37 4.62
CA TYR A 166 -4.18 17.94 4.70
C TYR A 166 -3.40 18.12 3.39
N ALA A 167 -4.04 18.30 2.24
CA ALA A 167 -3.36 18.73 1.02
C ALA A 167 -2.61 20.05 1.25
N LYS A 168 -3.28 21.02 1.89
CA LYS A 168 -2.69 22.34 2.21
C LYS A 168 -1.61 22.22 3.27
N CYS A 169 -1.85 21.44 4.33
CA CYS A 169 -0.86 21.24 5.40
C CYS A 169 0.41 20.55 4.88
N ALA A 170 0.26 19.54 4.01
CA ALA A 170 1.40 18.84 3.45
C ALA A 170 2.17 19.72 2.45
N HIS A 171 1.53 20.63 1.72
CA HIS A 171 2.25 21.63 0.92
C HIS A 171 3.13 22.54 1.76
N LEU A 172 2.60 23.09 2.86
CA LEU A 172 3.40 23.88 3.80
C LEU A 172 4.57 23.06 4.36
N TYR A 173 4.29 21.82 4.74
CA TYR A 173 5.32 20.89 5.20
C TYR A 173 6.44 20.70 4.17
N PHE A 174 6.16 20.60 2.87
CA PHE A 174 7.21 20.48 1.85
C PHE A 174 7.93 21.79 1.54
N GLN A 175 7.30 22.96 1.78
CA GLN A 175 7.95 24.26 1.60
C GLN A 175 8.95 24.57 2.72
N ASP A 176 8.70 24.03 3.91
CA ASP A 176 9.54 24.22 5.10
C ASP A 176 10.71 23.22 5.19
N MET A 177 10.90 22.37 4.17
CA MET A 177 11.89 21.27 4.11
C MET A 177 12.94 21.50 3.03
#